data_AF-A0A6L7KPH3-F1
#
_entry.id   AF-A0A6L7KPH3-F1
#
_cell.length_a   1.000
_cell.length_b   1.000
_cell.length_c   1.000
_cell.angle_alpha   90.00
_cell.angle_beta   90.00
_cell.angle_gamma   90.00
#
_symmetry.space_group_name_H-M   'P 1'
#
loop_
_entity.id
_entity.type
_entity.pdbx_description
1 polymer ?
#
loop_
_entity_poly.entity_id
_entity_poly.type
_entity_poly.pdbx_seq_one_letter_code
_entity_poly.pdbx_strand_id
1 'polypeptide(L)'
;MPHDVAILGASGYTGAELVRLISTHPSIRIAALTGDRKAGQPMSTVFPHLGYMKLPDLVAVDQVDWSGIDLAFCALPHATSQAVIPSVPRHVKVVDLSADFRLRDPGAYAAWYGKPHAATELQEEAVYGLTEFYRDDIRSARLVAGTGCNAAAGLYGLRPLFMEKCIDVNDIYLDLKASVSGAGRSLKEHLLMAEMEDNVMPYSV
;
A
#
# COMPACT_ATOMS: atom_id res chain seq x y z
N MET A 1 -15.27 3.56 -20.84
CA MET A 1 -14.90 2.13 -20.68
C MET A 1 -14.29 1.98 -19.29
N PRO A 2 -14.42 0.82 -18.62
CA PRO A 2 -13.75 0.60 -17.33
C PRO A 2 -12.22 0.64 -17.51
N HIS A 3 -11.50 1.12 -16.50
CA HIS A 3 -10.05 1.13 -16.49
C HIS A 3 -9.49 -0.23 -16.06
N ASP A 4 -8.44 -0.67 -16.73
CA ASP A 4 -7.75 -1.93 -16.42
C ASP A 4 -6.68 -1.71 -15.36
N VAL A 5 -6.72 -2.52 -14.31
CA VAL A 5 -5.81 -2.37 -13.17
C VAL A 5 -5.00 -3.62 -12.88
N ALA A 6 -3.75 -3.41 -12.49
CA ALA A 6 -2.85 -4.43 -11.97
C ALA A 6 -2.71 -4.28 -10.44
N ILE A 7 -2.75 -5.40 -9.71
CA ILE A 7 -2.42 -5.43 -8.28
C ILE A 7 -1.11 -6.18 -8.11
N LEU A 8 -0.05 -5.44 -7.78
CA LEU A 8 1.27 -6.00 -7.51
C LEU A 8 1.34 -6.42 -6.04
N GLY A 9 1.51 -7.72 -5.75
CA GLY A 9 1.49 -8.24 -4.38
C GLY A 9 0.10 -8.61 -3.87
N ALA A 10 -0.73 -9.21 -4.73
CA ALA A 10 -2.10 -9.61 -4.41
C ALA A 10 -2.21 -10.67 -3.30
N SER A 11 -1.15 -11.44 -3.01
CA SER A 11 -1.18 -12.53 -2.02
C SER A 11 -1.19 -12.10 -0.55
N GLY A 12 -1.00 -10.81 -0.25
CA GLY A 12 -1.09 -10.22 1.09
C GLY A 12 -2.50 -9.76 1.46
N TYR A 13 -2.70 -9.33 2.71
CA TYR A 13 -4.00 -8.82 3.17
C TYR A 13 -4.45 -7.56 2.42
N THR A 14 -3.54 -6.58 2.23
CA THR A 14 -3.84 -5.37 1.46
C THR A 14 -4.22 -5.70 0.01
N GLY A 15 -3.53 -6.66 -0.60
CA GLY A 15 -3.84 -7.16 -1.95
C GLY A 15 -5.24 -7.78 -2.03
N ALA A 16 -5.62 -8.61 -1.06
CA ALA A 16 -6.96 -9.19 -0.98
C ALA A 16 -8.05 -8.13 -0.77
N GLU A 17 -7.78 -7.11 0.07
CA GLU A 17 -8.71 -5.99 0.26
C GLU A 17 -8.89 -5.16 -1.02
N LEU A 18 -7.81 -4.91 -1.76
CA LEU A 18 -7.91 -4.28 -3.09
C LEU A 18 -8.77 -5.11 -4.03
N VAL A 19 -8.57 -6.43 -4.10
CA VAL A 19 -9.42 -7.30 -4.90
C VAL A 19 -10.88 -7.17 -4.48
N ARG A 20 -11.18 -7.25 -3.18
CA ARG A 20 -12.55 -7.12 -2.65
C ARG A 20 -13.21 -5.79 -3.05
N LEU A 21 -12.49 -4.67 -2.91
CA LEU A 21 -12.99 -3.34 -3.23
C LEU A 21 -13.21 -3.17 -4.74
N ILE A 22 -12.19 -3.50 -5.54
CA ILE A 22 -12.15 -3.29 -7.00
C ILE A 22 -13.19 -4.17 -7.70
N SER A 23 -13.41 -5.41 -7.23
CA SER A 23 -14.41 -6.32 -7.80
C SER A 23 -15.86 -5.80 -7.75
N THR A 24 -16.13 -4.77 -6.94
CA THR A 24 -17.46 -4.12 -6.87
C THR A 24 -17.48 -2.71 -7.48
N HIS A 25 -16.36 -2.25 -8.01
CA HIS A 25 -16.24 -0.89 -8.51
C HIS A 25 -16.73 -0.77 -9.97
N PRO A 26 -17.62 0.17 -10.30
CA PRO A 26 -18.28 0.21 -11.62
C PRO A 26 -17.36 0.61 -12.78
N SER A 27 -16.23 1.26 -12.49
CA SER A 27 -15.36 1.88 -13.50
C SER A 27 -13.94 1.34 -13.55
N ILE A 28 -13.60 0.31 -12.78
CA ILE A 28 -12.26 -0.32 -12.81
C ILE A 28 -12.42 -1.84 -12.77
N ARG A 29 -11.52 -2.56 -13.44
CA ARG A 29 -11.52 -4.03 -13.48
C ARG A 29 -10.12 -4.58 -13.29
N ILE A 30 -10.02 -5.71 -12.60
CA ILE A 30 -8.75 -6.39 -12.35
C ILE A 30 -8.33 -7.13 -13.61
N ALA A 31 -7.21 -6.69 -14.20
CA ALA A 31 -6.63 -7.31 -15.40
C ALA A 31 -5.40 -8.18 -15.07
N ALA A 32 -4.65 -7.83 -14.01
CA ALA A 32 -3.49 -8.60 -13.58
C ALA A 32 -3.37 -8.65 -12.05
N LEU A 33 -2.93 -9.79 -11.54
CA LEU A 33 -2.60 -10.00 -10.12
C LEU A 33 -1.20 -10.59 -10.05
N THR A 34 -0.34 -10.07 -9.19
CA THR A 34 0.99 -10.66 -8.99
C THR A 34 1.16 -11.25 -7.60
N GLY A 35 1.99 -12.29 -7.52
CA GLY A 35 2.41 -12.87 -6.25
C GLY A 35 3.67 -13.68 -6.47
N ASP A 36 4.79 -13.22 -5.93
CA ASP A 36 6.12 -13.79 -6.19
C ASP A 36 6.18 -15.31 -5.93
N ARG A 37 6.08 -15.73 -4.66
CA ARG A 37 6.09 -17.17 -4.28
C ARG A 37 4.86 -17.97 -4.72
N LYS A 38 3.86 -17.31 -5.32
CA LYS A 38 2.54 -17.87 -5.63
C LYS A 38 2.20 -17.74 -7.12
N ALA A 39 3.16 -17.34 -7.95
CA ALA A 39 2.98 -17.24 -9.39
C ALA A 39 2.55 -18.60 -9.98
N GLY A 40 1.66 -18.55 -10.96
CA GLY A 40 1.00 -19.70 -11.57
C GLY A 40 -0.17 -20.29 -10.76
N GLN A 41 -0.46 -19.78 -9.55
CA GLN A 41 -1.59 -20.26 -8.74
C GLN A 41 -2.82 -19.38 -8.92
N PRO A 42 -4.04 -19.95 -8.93
CA PRO A 42 -5.25 -19.16 -8.89
C PRO A 42 -5.36 -18.44 -7.54
N MET A 43 -5.92 -17.23 -7.56
CA MET A 43 -6.11 -16.42 -6.35
C MET A 43 -6.94 -17.15 -5.27
N SER A 44 -7.85 -18.03 -5.68
CA SER A 44 -8.69 -18.85 -4.80
C SER A 44 -7.88 -19.84 -3.95
N THR A 45 -6.72 -20.31 -4.41
CA THR A 45 -5.80 -21.14 -3.61
C THR A 45 -5.16 -20.32 -2.49
N VAL A 46 -4.95 -19.03 -2.72
CA VAL A 46 -4.34 -18.12 -1.74
C VAL A 46 -5.39 -17.56 -0.77
N PHE A 47 -6.58 -17.24 -1.26
CA PHE A 47 -7.73 -16.74 -0.51
C PHE A 47 -9.03 -17.43 -0.98
N PRO A 48 -9.43 -18.55 -0.35
CA PRO A 48 -10.59 -19.34 -0.77
C PRO A 48 -11.91 -18.56 -0.81
N HIS A 49 -12.06 -17.56 0.06
CA HIS A 49 -13.25 -16.71 0.08
C HIS A 49 -13.45 -15.89 -1.19
N LEU A 50 -12.44 -15.77 -2.07
CA LEU A 50 -12.53 -15.10 -3.36
C LEU A 50 -12.81 -16.07 -4.53
N GLY A 51 -12.94 -17.37 -4.26
CA GLY A 51 -13.02 -18.40 -5.30
C GLY A 51 -14.27 -18.38 -6.18
N TYR A 52 -15.31 -17.64 -5.79
CA TYR A 52 -16.49 -17.41 -6.64
C TYR A 52 -16.26 -16.34 -7.71
N MET A 53 -15.17 -15.57 -7.62
CA MET A 53 -14.83 -14.52 -8.57
C MET A 53 -14.01 -15.09 -9.75
N LYS A 54 -14.25 -14.59 -10.96
CA LYS A 54 -13.40 -14.87 -12.12
C LYS A 54 -12.21 -13.91 -12.13
N LEU A 55 -11.16 -14.27 -11.41
CA LEU A 55 -9.92 -13.50 -11.31
C LEU A 55 -8.83 -14.12 -12.19
N PRO A 56 -7.88 -13.34 -12.72
CA PRO A 56 -6.70 -13.89 -13.35
C PRO A 56 -5.85 -14.65 -12.33
N ASP A 57 -5.09 -15.63 -12.82
CA ASP A 57 -4.11 -16.32 -12.00
C ASP A 57 -2.99 -15.35 -11.60
N LEU A 58 -2.32 -15.66 -10.48
CA LEU A 58 -1.18 -14.88 -10.03
C LEU A 58 -0.01 -15.06 -11.00
N VAL A 59 0.65 -13.98 -11.38
CA VAL A 59 1.87 -14.01 -12.20
C VAL A 59 3.06 -13.40 -11.45
N ALA A 60 4.28 -13.64 -11.96
CA ALA A 60 5.43 -12.87 -11.51
C ALA A 60 5.34 -11.41 -12.01
N VAL A 61 5.96 -10.47 -11.29
CA VAL A 61 5.85 -9.03 -11.62
C VAL A 61 6.41 -8.70 -13.00
N ASP A 62 7.48 -9.37 -13.42
CA ASP A 62 8.12 -9.23 -14.73
C ASP A 62 7.33 -9.86 -15.88
N GLN A 63 6.29 -10.64 -15.57
CA GLN A 63 5.39 -11.27 -16.54
C GLN A 63 4.10 -10.48 -16.77
N VAL A 64 3.93 -9.32 -16.12
CA VAL A 64 2.76 -8.47 -16.32
C VAL A 64 2.81 -7.84 -17.72
N ASP A 65 1.76 -8.07 -18.51
CA ASP A 65 1.54 -7.33 -19.76
C ASP A 65 0.93 -5.96 -19.43
N TRP A 66 1.69 -4.89 -19.71
CA TRP A 66 1.32 -3.51 -19.43
C TRP A 66 0.56 -2.83 -20.56
N SER A 67 0.41 -3.46 -21.72
CA SER A 67 -0.13 -2.84 -22.94
C SER A 67 -1.55 -2.29 -22.79
N GLY A 68 -2.35 -2.90 -21.91
CA GLY A 68 -3.72 -2.49 -21.61
C GLY A 68 -3.95 -1.96 -20.20
N ILE A 69 -2.91 -1.84 -19.35
CA ILE A 69 -3.08 -1.45 -17.95
C ILE A 69 -3.05 0.08 -17.81
N ASP A 70 -4.04 0.65 -17.14
CA ASP A 70 -4.14 2.09 -16.87
C ASP A 70 -3.55 2.46 -15.49
N LEU A 71 -3.69 1.56 -14.51
CA LEU A 71 -3.36 1.81 -13.10
C LEU A 71 -2.77 0.56 -12.43
N ALA A 72 -1.72 0.75 -11.64
CA ALA A 72 -1.13 -0.28 -10.79
C ALA A 72 -1.28 0.09 -9.31
N PHE A 73 -1.72 -0.86 -8.49
CA PHE A 73 -1.62 -0.79 -7.03
C PHE A 73 -0.43 -1.65 -6.57
N CYS A 74 0.53 -1.05 -5.86
CA CYS A 74 1.65 -1.78 -5.28
C CYS A 74 1.36 -2.11 -3.82
N ALA A 75 0.92 -3.34 -3.56
CA ALA A 75 0.76 -3.93 -2.23
C ALA A 75 1.97 -4.82 -1.87
N LEU A 76 3.17 -4.34 -2.21
CA LEU A 76 4.42 -5.06 -2.04
C LEU A 76 4.98 -4.85 -0.62
N PRO A 77 5.82 -5.77 -0.12
CA PRO A 77 6.58 -5.53 1.09
C PRO A 77 7.40 -4.24 1.00
N HIS A 78 7.69 -3.66 2.17
CA HIS A 78 8.56 -2.49 2.25
C HIS A 78 9.91 -2.75 1.56
N ALA A 79 10.43 -1.71 0.91
CA ALA A 79 11.64 -1.68 0.10
C ALA A 79 11.62 -2.48 -1.20
N THR A 80 10.53 -3.17 -1.52
CA THR A 80 10.35 -3.82 -2.82
C THR A 80 9.76 -2.85 -3.85
N SER A 81 8.90 -1.92 -3.43
CA SER A 81 8.26 -0.96 -4.34
C SER A 81 9.27 -0.04 -5.03
N GLN A 82 10.30 0.44 -4.33
CA GLN A 82 11.36 1.26 -4.94
C GLN A 82 12.18 0.54 -6.02
N ALA A 83 12.18 -0.80 -6.04
CA ALA A 83 12.83 -1.60 -7.09
C ALA A 83 11.88 -1.93 -8.25
N VAL A 84 10.57 -2.04 -7.97
CA VAL A 84 9.56 -2.45 -8.96
C VAL A 84 8.97 -1.25 -9.71
N ILE A 85 8.64 -0.15 -9.02
CA ILE A 85 7.98 0.99 -9.64
C ILE A 85 8.80 1.63 -10.78
N PRO A 86 10.14 1.65 -10.77
CA PRO A 86 10.93 2.09 -11.92
C PRO A 86 10.71 1.28 -13.22
N SER A 87 10.31 0.01 -13.13
CA SER A 87 10.03 -0.81 -14.32
C SER A 87 8.58 -0.68 -14.81
N VAL A 88 7.70 -0.04 -14.04
CA VAL A 88 6.32 0.22 -14.46
C VAL A 88 6.31 1.30 -15.54
N PRO A 89 5.68 1.05 -16.70
CA PRO A 89 5.67 2.03 -17.79
C PRO A 89 5.08 3.39 -17.41
N ARG A 90 5.61 4.46 -18.00
CA ARG A 90 5.23 5.85 -17.65
C ARG A 90 3.78 6.19 -17.95
N HIS A 91 3.09 5.46 -18.85
CA HIS A 91 1.66 5.66 -19.11
C HIS A 91 0.77 5.13 -17.98
N VAL A 92 1.28 4.22 -17.15
CA VAL A 92 0.54 3.61 -16.05
C VAL A 92 0.61 4.51 -14.83
N LYS A 93 -0.55 4.85 -14.26
CA LYS A 93 -0.62 5.49 -12.94
C LYS A 93 -0.30 4.47 -11.85
N VAL A 94 0.28 4.90 -10.75
CA VAL A 94 0.72 4.02 -9.66
C VAL A 94 0.22 4.54 -8.32
N VAL A 95 -0.39 3.66 -7.53
CA VAL A 95 -0.67 3.88 -6.11
C VAL A 95 0.17 2.89 -5.32
N ASP A 96 1.22 3.37 -4.66
CA ASP A 96 2.08 2.55 -3.80
C ASP A 96 1.54 2.51 -2.38
N LEU A 97 1.12 1.34 -1.89
CA LEU A 97 0.65 1.18 -0.51
C LEU A 97 1.79 0.88 0.46
N SER A 98 3.01 0.69 -0.06
CA SER A 98 4.21 0.58 0.76
C SER A 98 4.59 1.92 1.41
N ALA A 99 5.70 1.94 2.12
CA ALA A 99 6.24 3.15 2.72
C ALA A 99 7.33 3.84 1.88
N ASP A 100 7.72 3.24 0.76
CA ASP A 100 8.96 3.60 0.05
C ASP A 100 8.96 5.05 -0.43
N PHE A 101 7.84 5.50 -1.02
CA PHE A 101 7.71 6.84 -1.60
C PHE A 101 7.02 7.86 -0.68
N ARG A 102 6.83 7.54 0.62
CA ARG A 102 6.09 8.41 1.56
C ARG A 102 6.88 9.64 2.00
N LEU A 103 8.18 9.46 2.25
CA LEU A 103 9.05 10.52 2.73
C LEU A 103 9.66 11.23 1.53
N ARG A 104 9.60 12.56 1.51
CA ARG A 104 10.19 13.37 0.42
C ARG A 104 11.71 13.49 0.53
N ASP A 105 12.22 13.52 1.76
CA ASP A 105 13.64 13.63 2.04
C ASP A 105 14.30 12.23 2.02
N PRO A 106 15.26 11.97 1.10
CA PRO A 106 16.02 10.73 1.08
C PRO A 106 16.82 10.50 2.37
N GLY A 107 17.25 11.56 3.06
CA GLY A 107 17.93 11.49 4.35
C GLY A 107 17.02 10.92 5.44
N ALA A 108 15.81 11.47 5.56
CA ALA A 108 14.76 10.95 6.43
C ALA A 108 14.41 9.49 6.10
N TYR A 109 14.32 9.13 4.81
CA TYR A 109 14.13 7.73 4.41
C TYR A 109 15.24 6.83 4.94
N ALA A 110 16.50 7.19 4.71
CA ALA A 110 17.64 6.40 5.18
C ALA A 110 17.68 6.28 6.71
N ALA A 111 17.31 7.33 7.43
CA ALA A 111 17.25 7.32 8.89
C ALA A 111 16.20 6.34 9.44
N TRP A 112 14.99 6.32 8.86
CA TRP A 112 13.89 5.49 9.36
C TRP A 112 13.89 4.06 8.80
N TYR A 113 14.43 3.84 7.61
CA TYR A 113 14.38 2.55 6.91
C TYR A 113 15.75 1.86 6.79
N GLY A 114 16.82 2.48 7.30
CA GLY A 114 18.14 1.87 7.48
C GLY A 114 18.94 1.66 6.19
N LYS A 115 18.50 2.22 5.06
CA LYS A 115 19.21 2.17 3.77
C LYS A 115 18.86 3.35 2.86
N PRO A 116 19.74 3.72 1.92
CA PRO A 116 19.43 4.74 0.93
C PRO A 116 18.20 4.36 0.09
N HIS A 117 17.43 5.37 -0.32
CA HIS A 117 16.32 5.18 -1.25
C HIS A 117 16.88 4.90 -2.66
N ALA A 118 16.37 3.86 -3.33
CA ALA A 118 16.90 3.37 -4.60
C ALA A 118 16.32 4.09 -5.84
N ALA A 119 15.24 4.85 -5.67
CA ALA A 119 14.53 5.53 -6.76
C ALA A 119 14.25 7.00 -6.43
N THR A 120 15.28 7.76 -6.11
CA THR A 120 15.17 9.17 -5.67
C THR A 120 14.49 10.08 -6.70
N GLU A 121 14.72 9.86 -7.99
CA GLU A 121 14.03 10.64 -9.05
C GLU A 121 12.50 10.43 -9.03
N LEU A 122 12.05 9.21 -8.74
CA LEU A 122 10.62 8.92 -8.60
C LEU A 122 10.05 9.43 -7.27
N GLN A 123 10.90 9.56 -6.25
CA GLN A 123 10.53 10.11 -4.95
C GLN A 123 10.16 11.59 -5.05
N GLU A 124 10.77 12.33 -5.98
CA GLU A 124 10.45 13.75 -6.23
C GLU A 124 9.05 13.95 -6.85
N GLU A 125 8.59 13.03 -7.70
CA GLU A 125 7.25 13.11 -8.32
C GLU A 125 6.13 12.50 -7.46
N ALA A 126 6.48 11.79 -6.38
CA ALA A 126 5.50 11.09 -5.55
C ALA A 126 4.64 12.06 -4.74
N VAL A 127 3.32 11.94 -4.88
CA VAL A 127 2.35 12.70 -4.09
C VAL A 127 1.90 11.87 -2.89
N TYR A 128 1.86 12.49 -1.71
CA TYR A 128 1.40 11.82 -0.49
C TYR A 128 -0.12 11.58 -0.55
N GLY A 129 -0.52 10.33 -0.40
CA GLY A 129 -1.90 9.85 -0.56
C GLY A 129 -2.76 10.06 0.69
N LEU A 130 -2.88 11.31 1.16
CA LEU A 130 -3.82 11.71 2.23
C LEU A 130 -4.90 12.60 1.62
N THR A 131 -5.91 11.94 1.05
CA THR A 131 -6.82 12.48 0.03
C THR A 131 -7.44 13.82 0.38
N GLU A 132 -7.91 14.01 1.60
CA GLU A 132 -8.59 15.22 2.08
C GLU A 132 -7.70 16.46 1.98
N PHE A 133 -6.38 16.30 2.08
CA PHE A 133 -5.42 17.41 2.12
C PHE A 133 -4.60 17.55 0.85
N TYR A 134 -4.52 16.50 0.02
CA TYR A 134 -3.71 16.49 -1.21
C TYR A 134 -4.54 16.17 -2.46
N ARG A 135 -5.87 16.35 -2.40
CA ARG A 135 -6.81 15.97 -3.48
C ARG A 135 -6.41 16.52 -4.85
N ASP A 136 -6.00 17.78 -4.91
CA ASP A 136 -5.65 18.45 -6.16
C ASP A 136 -4.33 17.93 -6.72
N ASP A 137 -3.31 17.77 -5.86
CA ASP A 137 -2.03 17.17 -6.24
C ASP A 137 -2.21 15.73 -6.75
N ILE A 138 -3.02 14.93 -6.04
CA ILE A 138 -3.32 13.54 -6.39
C ILE A 138 -4.00 13.44 -7.76
N ARG A 139 -4.85 14.40 -8.13
CA ARG A 139 -5.58 14.38 -9.41
C ARG A 139 -4.62 14.35 -10.60
N SER A 140 -3.56 15.14 -10.55
CA SER A 140 -2.51 15.20 -11.58
C SER A 140 -1.40 14.19 -11.40
N ALA A 141 -1.29 13.56 -10.23
CA ALA A 141 -0.19 12.64 -9.93
C ALA A 141 -0.20 11.40 -10.84
N ARG A 142 1.01 11.00 -11.24
CA ARG A 142 1.28 9.67 -11.78
C ARG A 142 1.54 8.67 -10.66
N LEU A 143 2.33 9.04 -9.66
CA LEU A 143 2.69 8.21 -8.52
C LEU A 143 2.11 8.79 -7.23
N VAL A 144 1.31 7.99 -6.54
CA VAL A 144 0.73 8.33 -5.24
C VAL A 144 1.26 7.37 -4.19
N ALA A 145 1.90 7.90 -3.15
CA ALA A 145 2.36 7.12 -2.00
C ALA A 145 1.24 7.05 -0.95
N GLY A 146 0.58 5.91 -0.86
CA GLY A 146 -0.51 5.65 0.08
C GLY A 146 -0.10 5.88 1.53
N THR A 147 -1.00 6.51 2.29
CA THR A 147 -0.75 6.84 3.70
C THR A 147 -0.76 5.59 4.57
N GLY A 148 0.19 5.49 5.50
CA GLY A 148 0.18 4.40 6.50
C GLY A 148 -0.98 4.55 7.48
N CYS A 149 -1.60 3.44 7.90
CA CYS A 149 -2.80 3.45 8.74
C CYS A 149 -2.65 4.29 10.02
N ASN A 150 -1.56 4.12 10.78
CA ASN A 150 -1.29 4.89 11.99
C ASN A 150 -1.03 6.38 11.70
N ALA A 151 -0.30 6.68 10.62
CA ALA A 151 -0.07 8.05 10.17
C ALA A 151 -1.39 8.72 9.77
N ALA A 152 -2.28 8.01 9.07
CA ALA A 152 -3.59 8.51 8.70
C ALA A 152 -4.43 8.85 9.95
N ALA A 153 -4.49 7.92 10.92
CA ALA A 153 -5.24 8.11 12.16
C ALA A 153 -4.79 9.38 12.92
N GLY A 154 -3.47 9.59 13.05
CA GLY A 154 -2.93 10.79 13.67
C GLY A 154 -3.16 12.06 12.83
N LEU A 155 -2.84 12.02 11.53
CA LEU A 155 -2.90 13.20 10.66
C LEU A 155 -4.32 13.69 10.44
N TYR A 156 -5.31 12.81 10.30
CA TYR A 156 -6.71 13.26 10.15
C TYR A 156 -7.22 14.01 11.38
N GLY A 157 -6.85 13.58 12.59
CA GLY A 157 -7.26 14.24 13.82
C GLY A 157 -6.48 15.53 14.10
N LEU A 158 -5.16 15.52 13.89
CA LEU A 158 -4.27 16.60 14.33
C LEU A 158 -4.14 17.73 13.31
N ARG A 159 -4.12 17.40 12.01
CA ARG A 159 -3.79 18.40 10.97
C ARG A 159 -4.75 19.59 10.94
N PRO A 160 -6.08 19.43 11.08
CA PRO A 160 -6.99 20.57 11.19
C PRO A 160 -6.67 21.46 12.40
N LEU A 161 -6.35 20.86 13.55
CA LEU A 161 -6.00 21.59 14.78
C LEU A 161 -4.70 22.38 14.63
N PHE A 162 -3.71 21.85 13.91
CA PHE A 162 -2.47 22.56 13.60
C PHE A 162 -2.70 23.74 12.66
N MET A 163 -3.52 23.54 11.62
CA MET A 163 -3.83 24.59 10.64
C MET A 163 -4.51 25.79 11.29
N GLU A 164 -5.46 25.51 12.19
CA GLU A 164 -6.18 26.53 12.96
C GLU A 164 -5.43 26.99 14.23
N LYS A 165 -4.24 26.42 14.49
CA LYS A 165 -3.39 26.73 15.66
C LYS A 165 -4.14 26.58 17.00
N CYS A 166 -5.00 25.57 17.11
CA CYS A 166 -5.84 25.34 18.29
C CYS A 166 -5.15 24.58 19.43
N ILE A 167 -3.99 23.97 19.17
CA ILE A 167 -3.25 23.15 20.14
C ILE A 167 -1.75 23.49 20.09
N ASP A 168 -1.06 23.23 21.19
CA ASP A 168 0.41 23.20 21.21
C ASP A 168 0.91 22.04 20.33
N VAL A 169 1.97 22.30 19.57
CA VAL A 169 2.57 21.35 18.63
C VAL A 169 3.81 20.65 19.16
N ASN A 170 4.31 21.05 20.34
CA ASN A 170 5.57 20.55 20.89
C ASN A 170 5.41 19.18 21.58
N ASP A 171 4.31 18.98 22.32
CA ASP A 171 4.09 17.78 23.14
C ASP A 171 2.78 17.08 22.77
N ILE A 172 2.86 16.17 21.79
CA ILE A 172 1.71 15.41 21.30
C ILE A 172 1.94 13.93 21.53
N TYR A 173 1.02 13.33 22.28
CA TYR A 173 1.04 11.91 22.60
C TYR A 173 -0.09 11.19 21.86
N LEU A 174 0.28 10.20 21.04
CA LEU A 174 -0.67 9.32 20.35
C LEU A 174 -0.50 7.90 20.87
N ASP A 175 -1.52 7.39 21.55
CA ASP A 175 -1.61 5.99 21.95
C ASP A 175 -2.62 5.27 21.04
N LEU A 176 -2.08 4.62 20.01
CA LEU A 176 -2.83 3.96 18.94
C LEU A 176 -3.00 2.46 19.23
N LYS A 177 -4.25 2.00 19.17
CA LYS A 177 -4.58 0.56 19.26
C LYS A 177 -4.81 0.04 17.85
N ALA A 178 -4.04 -0.95 17.44
CA ALA A 178 -4.12 -1.53 16.10
C ALA A 178 -4.45 -3.03 16.16
N SER A 179 -5.16 -3.51 15.13
CA SER A 179 -5.42 -4.94 14.95
C SER A 179 -4.20 -5.66 14.38
N VAL A 180 -4.03 -6.95 14.72
CA VAL A 180 -2.97 -7.84 14.22
C VAL A 180 -2.88 -7.91 12.70
N SER A 181 -3.99 -7.66 11.98
CA SER A 181 -3.99 -7.62 10.50
C SER A 181 -2.98 -6.63 9.92
N GLY A 182 -2.67 -5.54 10.63
CA GLY A 182 -1.66 -4.55 10.25
C GLY A 182 -0.24 -5.11 10.19
N ALA A 183 0.05 -6.22 10.88
CA ALA A 183 1.34 -6.89 10.83
C ALA A 183 1.54 -7.77 9.57
N GLY A 184 0.51 -7.89 8.74
CA GLY A 184 0.52 -8.67 7.50
C GLY A 184 0.26 -10.15 7.72
N ARG A 185 0.36 -10.93 6.62
CA ARG A 185 -0.01 -12.35 6.58
C ARG A 185 1.16 -13.32 6.84
N SER A 186 2.37 -12.80 7.06
CA SER A 186 3.54 -13.64 7.30
C SER A 186 3.41 -14.39 8.63
N LEU A 187 3.78 -15.66 8.63
CA LEU A 187 3.80 -16.48 9.85
C LEU A 187 4.85 -15.95 10.82
N LYS A 188 4.41 -15.57 12.01
CA LYS A 188 5.25 -15.15 13.13
C LYS A 188 4.65 -15.76 14.39
N GLU A 189 5.48 -16.38 15.22
CA GLU A 189 5.04 -17.10 16.43
C GLU A 189 4.20 -16.20 17.35
N HIS A 190 4.71 -15.01 17.69
CA HIS A 190 3.99 -14.03 18.50
C HIS A 190 2.69 -13.48 17.86
N LEU A 191 2.36 -13.83 16.62
CA LEU A 191 1.09 -13.45 15.98
C LEU A 191 0.13 -14.64 15.80
N LEU A 192 0.49 -15.82 16.30
CA LEU A 192 -0.41 -16.96 16.31
C LEU A 192 -1.61 -16.66 17.20
N MET A 193 -2.77 -17.24 16.86
CA MET A 193 -4.01 -17.02 17.59
C MET A 193 -3.87 -17.33 19.09
N ALA A 194 -3.22 -18.44 19.44
CA ALA A 194 -3.00 -18.84 20.83
C ALA A 194 -2.11 -17.85 21.63
N GLU A 195 -1.27 -17.05 20.96
CA GLU A 195 -0.44 -16.03 21.62
C GLU A 195 -1.18 -14.68 21.72
N MET A 196 -2.02 -14.37 20.73
CA MET A 196 -2.64 -13.03 20.54
C MET A 196 -4.08 -12.90 21.01
N GLU A 197 -4.83 -13.99 21.08
CA GLU A 197 -6.21 -13.97 21.56
C GLU A 197 -6.26 -13.47 23.01
N ASP A 198 -7.24 -12.61 23.30
CA ASP A 198 -7.41 -11.92 24.60
C ASP A 198 -6.17 -11.16 25.11
N ASN A 199 -5.28 -10.77 24.20
CA ASN A 199 -4.03 -10.08 24.54
C ASN A 199 -3.92 -8.69 23.90
N VAL A 200 -3.17 -7.80 24.54
CA VAL A 200 -2.73 -6.52 23.98
C VAL A 200 -1.27 -6.31 24.31
N MET A 201 -0.45 -6.03 23.29
CA MET A 201 0.98 -5.84 23.46
C MET A 201 1.42 -4.48 22.91
N PRO A 202 2.20 -3.71 23.69
CA PRO A 202 2.93 -2.57 23.13
C PRO A 202 3.91 -3.05 22.06
N TYR A 203 4.07 -2.27 20.99
CA TYR A 203 5.04 -2.55 19.94
C TYR A 203 5.64 -1.26 19.40
N SER A 204 6.92 -1.30 19.01
CA SER A 204 7.65 -0.14 18.46
C SER A 204 7.60 1.11 19.37
N VAL A 205 7.67 0.91 20.69
CA VAL A 205 7.74 1.96 21.72
C VAL A 205 9.14 2.55 21.83
#